data_AF-A0A0A1ZFU7-F1
#
_entry.id   AF-A0A0A1ZFU7-F1
#
_cell.length_a   1.000
_cell.length_b   1.000
_cell.length_c   1.000
_cell.angle_alpha   90.00
_cell.angle_beta   90.00
_cell.angle_gamma   90.00
#
_symmetry.space_group_name_H-M   'P 1'
#
loop_
_entity.id
_entity.type
_entity.pdbx_description
1 polymer ?
#
loop_
_entity_poly.entity_id
_entity_poly.type
_entity_poly.pdbx_seq_one_letter_code
_entity_poly.pdbx_strand_id
1 'polypeptide(L)'
;MNIFLVFVILGVIFIIYKKIIYKKPKNLKLVKFKKKLQSTQTNIDRIFLREEEKTFSNPNINIYIGIYDNEDNIKRKSNIHRARLSKFKKSKLNGEMIFQDEEQRIYKFNNGQKVYL
;
A
#
# COMPACT_ATOMS: atom_id res chain seq x y z
N MET A 1 20.38 4.12 -63.51
CA MET A 1 20.75 4.37 -62.10
C MET A 1 19.77 5.32 -61.38
N ASN A 2 19.16 6.29 -62.07
CA ASN A 2 18.22 7.24 -61.45
C ASN A 2 16.86 6.63 -61.03
N ILE A 3 16.31 5.68 -61.80
CA ILE A 3 15.01 5.05 -61.47
C ILE A 3 15.07 4.28 -60.14
N PHE A 4 16.17 3.56 -59.88
CA PHE A 4 16.35 2.78 -58.66
C PHE A 4 16.44 3.68 -57.43
N LEU A 5 17.15 4.81 -57.56
CA LEU A 5 17.25 5.85 -56.53
C LEU A 5 15.88 6.42 -56.16
N VAL A 6 14.99 6.62 -57.15
CA VAL A 6 13.61 7.08 -56.90
C VAL A 6 12.80 6.07 -56.08
N PHE A 7 12.93 4.77 -56.38
CA PHE A 7 12.25 3.72 -55.60
C PHE A 7 12.78 3.61 -54.17
N VAL A 8 14.08 3.79 -53.96
CA VAL A 8 14.68 3.81 -52.61
C VAL A 8 14.15 5.00 -51.80
N ILE A 9 14.08 6.19 -52.40
CA ILE A 9 13.54 7.39 -51.74
C ILE A 9 12.06 7.18 -51.38
N LEU A 10 11.25 6.64 -52.29
CA LEU A 10 9.84 6.33 -52.02
C LEU A 10 9.67 5.28 -50.92
N GLY A 11 10.54 4.26 -50.87
CA GLY A 11 10.54 3.25 -49.82
C GLY A 11 10.84 3.83 -48.44
N VAL A 12 11.83 4.72 -48.35
CA VAL A 12 12.17 5.41 -47.09
C VAL A 12 11.02 6.32 -46.64
N ILE A 13 10.43 7.09 -47.56
CA ILE A 13 9.26 7.93 -47.27
C ILE A 13 8.08 7.08 -46.76
N PHE A 14 7.82 5.94 -47.39
CA PHE A 14 6.76 5.02 -46.98
C PHE A 14 6.97 4.45 -45.58
N ILE A 15 8.20 4.05 -45.24
CA ILE A 15 8.55 3.55 -43.89
C ILE A 15 8.36 4.64 -42.83
N ILE A 16 8.79 5.88 -43.11
CA ILE A 16 8.62 7.03 -42.20
C ILE A 16 7.13 7.36 -42.02
N TYR A 17 6.38 7.44 -43.12
CA TYR A 17 4.94 7.71 -43.12
C TYR A 17 4.17 6.67 -42.31
N LYS A 18 4.47 5.38 -42.53
CA LYS A 18 3.90 4.27 -41.77
C LYS A 18 4.17 4.45 -40.28
N LYS A 19 5.41 4.73 -39.89
CA LYS A 19 5.80 4.90 -38.48
C LYS A 19 5.06 6.04 -37.76
N ILE A 20 4.72 7.11 -38.49
CA ILE A 20 3.98 8.26 -37.94
C ILE A 20 2.50 7.91 -37.73
N ILE A 21 1.86 7.21 -38.67
CA ILE A 21 0.43 6.87 -38.61
C ILE A 21 0.12 5.83 -37.53
N TYR A 22 1.01 4.86 -37.30
CA TYR A 22 0.78 3.83 -36.27
C TYR A 22 0.95 4.35 -34.84
N LYS A 23 1.43 5.59 -34.62
CA LYS A 23 1.32 6.25 -33.31
C LYS A 23 -0.14 6.66 -33.10
N LYS A 24 -0.93 5.78 -32.49
CA LYS A 24 -2.29 6.12 -32.01
C LYS A 24 -2.22 7.45 -31.25
N PRO A 25 -3.01 8.47 -31.62
CA PRO A 25 -3.06 9.72 -30.86
C PRO A 25 -3.54 9.36 -29.46
N LYS A 26 -2.64 9.51 -28.48
CA LYS A 26 -2.96 9.22 -27.08
C LYS A 26 -3.98 10.28 -26.66
N ASN A 27 -5.21 9.87 -26.37
CA ASN A 27 -6.27 10.81 -25.96
C ASN A 27 -5.81 11.56 -24.69
N LEU A 28 -5.42 12.82 -24.86
CA LEU A 28 -4.80 13.64 -23.82
C LEU A 28 -5.71 13.78 -22.59
N LYS A 29 -7.03 13.77 -22.78
CA LYS A 29 -8.00 13.81 -21.68
C LYS A 29 -7.95 12.53 -20.83
N LEU A 30 -7.90 11.35 -21.47
CA LEU A 30 -7.79 10.07 -20.76
C LEU A 30 -6.45 9.93 -20.02
N VAL A 31 -5.36 10.41 -20.60
CA VAL A 31 -4.05 10.40 -19.94
C VAL A 31 -4.04 11.31 -18.71
N LYS A 32 -4.57 12.53 -18.84
CA LYS A 32 -4.71 13.47 -17.71
C LYS A 32 -5.59 12.87 -16.60
N PHE A 33 -6.72 12.25 -16.97
CA PHE A 33 -7.60 11.57 -16.02
C PHE A 33 -6.91 10.42 -15.28
N LYS A 34 -6.24 9.52 -16.01
CA LYS A 34 -5.47 8.42 -15.41
C LYS A 34 -4.39 8.94 -14.46
N LYS A 35 -3.66 9.98 -14.86
CA LYS A 35 -2.61 10.58 -14.03
C LYS A 35 -3.19 11.21 -12.76
N LYS A 36 -4.35 11.87 -12.86
CA LYS A 36 -5.05 12.44 -11.70
C LYS A 36 -5.51 11.33 -10.74
N LEU A 37 -6.13 10.26 -11.24
CA LEU A 37 -6.53 9.11 -10.43
C LEU A 37 -5.33 8.46 -9.73
N GLN A 38 -4.24 8.22 -10.45
CA GLN A 38 -3.01 7.68 -9.85
C GLN A 38 -2.46 8.60 -8.75
N SER A 39 -2.43 9.92 -8.98
CA SER A 39 -1.97 10.86 -7.95
C SER A 39 -2.85 10.88 -6.70
N THR A 40 -4.18 10.74 -6.87
CA THR A 40 -5.10 10.60 -5.74
C THR A 40 -4.86 9.31 -4.98
N GLN A 41 -4.69 8.18 -5.67
CA GLN A 41 -4.38 6.90 -5.05
C GLN A 41 -3.08 6.98 -4.23
N THR A 42 -2.01 7.54 -4.81
CA THR A 42 -0.72 7.68 -4.09
C THR A 42 -0.85 8.56 -2.84
N ASN A 43 -1.68 9.59 -2.88
CA ASN A 43 -1.94 10.43 -1.70
C ASN A 43 -2.71 9.66 -0.62
N ILE A 44 -3.69 8.84 -1.01
CA ILE A 44 -4.44 7.96 -0.12
C ILE A 44 -3.48 6.94 0.53
N ASP A 45 -2.65 6.26 -0.27
CA ASP A 45 -1.68 5.28 0.22
C ASP A 45 -0.72 5.91 1.24
N ARG A 46 -0.27 7.15 0.99
CA ARG A 46 0.58 7.90 1.92
C ARG A 46 -0.13 8.23 3.24
N ILE A 47 -1.43 8.50 3.21
CA ILE A 47 -2.21 8.74 4.44
C ILE A 47 -2.28 7.45 5.27
N PHE A 48 -2.60 6.32 4.63
CA PHE A 48 -2.64 5.02 5.30
C PHE A 48 -1.28 4.65 5.92
N LEU A 49 -0.18 4.83 5.19
CA LEU A 49 1.17 4.59 5.72
C LEU A 49 1.46 5.43 6.98
N ARG A 50 1.09 6.71 6.98
CA ARG A 50 1.27 7.59 8.16
C ARG A 50 0.43 7.17 9.36
N GLU A 51 -0.81 6.74 9.12
CA GLU A 51 -1.66 6.21 10.19
C GLU A 51 -1.09 4.91 10.78
N GLU A 52 -0.55 4.04 9.93
CA GLU A 52 0.15 2.83 10.36
C GLU A 52 1.38 3.16 11.19
N GLU A 53 2.23 4.10 10.77
CA GLU A 53 3.42 4.51 11.51
C GLU A 53 3.07 5.04 12.90
N LYS A 54 2.03 5.88 13.00
CA LYS A 54 1.50 6.38 14.28
C LYS A 54 1.01 5.23 15.16
N THR A 55 0.28 4.30 14.57
CA THR A 55 -0.22 3.12 15.28
C THR A 55 0.98 2.29 15.76
N PHE A 56 1.89 1.88 14.88
CA PHE A 56 3.04 1.07 15.23
C PHE A 56 3.90 1.65 16.37
N SER A 57 4.14 2.97 16.36
CA SER A 57 5.01 3.63 17.33
C SER A 57 4.42 3.81 18.74
N ASN A 58 3.09 3.83 18.88
CA ASN A 58 2.44 4.07 20.18
C ASN A 58 1.63 2.85 20.64
N PRO A 59 2.06 2.12 21.69
CA PRO A 59 1.38 0.90 22.15
C PRO A 59 0.01 1.15 22.78
N ASN A 60 -0.31 2.40 23.17
CA ASN A 60 -1.59 2.74 23.82
C ASN A 60 -2.71 3.01 22.81
N ILE A 61 -2.39 3.23 21.52
CA ILE A 61 -3.39 3.40 20.47
C ILE A 61 -4.06 2.04 20.21
N ASN A 62 -5.38 2.01 20.29
CA ASN A 62 -6.16 0.78 20.12
C ASN A 62 -6.05 0.23 18.70
N ILE A 63 -5.67 -1.04 18.57
CA ILE A 63 -5.84 -1.81 17.33
C ILE A 63 -7.19 -2.49 17.41
N TYR A 64 -8.11 -2.10 16.52
CA TYR A 64 -9.44 -2.71 16.44
C TYR A 64 -9.49 -3.74 15.31
N ILE A 65 -9.77 -5.00 15.66
CA ILE A 65 -10.07 -6.08 14.72
C ILE A 65 -11.59 -6.23 14.68
N GLY A 66 -12.19 -5.80 13.58
CA GLY A 66 -13.63 -5.84 13.36
C GLY A 66 -14.07 -7.14 12.70
N ILE A 67 -15.36 -7.45 12.83
CA ILE A 67 -15.98 -8.66 12.26
C ILE A 67 -15.97 -8.65 10.72
N TYR A 68 -15.98 -7.46 10.12
CA TYR A 68 -15.96 -7.25 8.68
C TYR A 68 -14.56 -7.01 8.11
N ASP A 69 -13.50 -7.13 8.91
CA ASP A 69 -12.14 -7.03 8.39
C ASP A 69 -11.83 -8.23 7.48
N ASN A 70 -11.23 -7.95 6.32
CA ASN A 70 -10.69 -9.01 5.49
C ASN A 70 -9.44 -9.66 6.14
N GLU A 71 -9.08 -10.85 5.67
CA GLU A 71 -7.96 -11.62 6.21
C GLU A 71 -6.64 -10.82 6.19
N ASP A 72 -6.37 -10.07 5.13
CA ASP A 72 -5.18 -9.23 5.01
C ASP A 72 -5.12 -8.14 6.08
N ASN A 73 -6.24 -7.45 6.35
CA ASN A 73 -6.30 -6.45 7.41
C ASN A 73 -6.16 -7.08 8.78
N ILE A 74 -6.78 -8.24 9.03
CA ILE A 74 -6.63 -8.98 10.29
C ILE A 74 -5.16 -9.36 10.51
N LYS A 75 -4.51 -9.92 9.49
CA LYS A 75 -3.10 -10.32 9.54
C LYS A 75 -2.19 -9.11 9.78
N ARG A 76 -2.42 -8.01 9.07
CA ARG A 76 -1.67 -6.76 9.23
C ARG A 76 -1.81 -6.21 10.65
N LYS A 77 -3.04 -6.06 11.15
CA LYS A 77 -3.34 -5.58 12.51
C LYS A 77 -2.71 -6.49 13.58
N SER A 78 -2.80 -7.80 13.39
CA SER A 78 -2.18 -8.79 14.29
C SER A 78 -0.66 -8.69 14.31
N ASN A 79 -0.03 -8.48 13.15
CA ASN A 79 1.42 -8.29 13.07
C ASN A 79 1.87 -7.00 13.78
N ILE A 80 1.15 -5.89 13.62
CA ILE A 80 1.41 -4.65 14.37
C ILE A 80 1.31 -4.90 15.87
N HIS A 81 0.27 -5.63 16.30
CA HIS A 81 0.09 -5.96 17.72
C HIS A 81 1.26 -6.78 18.27
N ARG A 82 1.67 -7.85 17.57
CA ARG A 82 2.83 -8.68 17.95
C ARG A 82 4.13 -7.88 18.01
N ALA A 83 4.38 -7.02 17.01
CA ALA A 83 5.57 -6.19 16.99
C ALA A 83 5.61 -5.20 18.17
N ARG A 84 4.46 -4.61 18.53
CA ARG A 84 4.35 -3.76 19.72
C ARG A 84 4.58 -4.52 21.02
N LEU A 85 4.03 -5.73 21.18
CA LEU A 85 4.29 -6.56 22.35
C LEU A 85 5.79 -6.88 22.48
N SER A 86 6.43 -7.27 21.38
CA SER A 86 7.87 -7.55 21.38
C SER A 86 8.70 -6.33 21.77
N LYS A 87 8.40 -5.15 21.21
CA LYS A 87 9.17 -3.91 21.41
C LYS A 87 8.89 -3.20 22.74
N PHE A 88 7.61 -3.07 23.11
CA PHE A 88 7.17 -2.25 24.24
C PHE A 88 6.65 -3.07 25.43
N LYS A 89 6.58 -4.40 25.31
CA LYS A 89 5.99 -5.33 26.30
C LYS A 89 4.52 -5.08 26.61
N LYS A 90 3.86 -4.23 25.82
CA LYS A 90 2.43 -3.92 25.94
C LYS A 90 1.84 -3.45 24.61
N SER A 91 0.54 -3.65 24.43
CA SER A 91 -0.19 -3.23 23.24
C SER A 91 -1.70 -3.23 23.51
N LYS A 92 -2.40 -2.18 23.07
CA LYS A 92 -3.86 -2.10 23.17
C LYS A 92 -4.53 -2.79 21.98
N LEU A 93 -5.37 -3.79 22.26
CA LEU A 93 -6.12 -4.57 21.26
C LEU A 93 -7.59 -4.65 21.66
N ASN A 94 -8.50 -4.31 20.74
CA ASN A 94 -9.94 -4.36 20.96
C ASN A 94 -10.42 -3.67 22.25
N GLY A 95 -9.75 -2.60 22.66
CA GLY A 95 -10.06 -1.84 23.87
C GLY A 95 -9.32 -2.30 25.12
N GLU A 96 -8.77 -3.51 25.12
CA GLU A 96 -8.04 -4.09 26.26
C GLU A 96 -6.53 -3.84 26.15
N MET A 97 -5.88 -3.58 27.28
CA MET A 97 -4.43 -3.53 27.36
C MET A 97 -3.87 -4.93 27.60
N ILE A 98 -3.07 -5.39 26.64
CA ILE A 98 -2.38 -6.68 26.70
C ILE A 98 -0.91 -6.42 26.97
N PHE A 99 -0.30 -7.28 27.79
CA PHE A 99 1.08 -7.20 28.22
C PHE A 99 1.81 -8.51 27.94
N GLN A 100 3.12 -8.42 27.79
CA GLN A 100 4.02 -9.56 27.61
C GLN A 100 5.09 -9.52 28.69
N ASP A 101 5.35 -10.64 29.36
CA ASP A 101 6.45 -10.76 30.33
C ASP A 101 7.79 -11.11 29.66
N GLU A 102 8.82 -11.32 30.47
CA GLU A 102 10.17 -11.70 30.02
C GLU A 102 10.22 -13.14 29.46
N GLU A 103 9.37 -14.03 29.97
CA GLU A 103 9.17 -15.40 29.49
C GLU A 103 8.27 -15.48 28.24
N GLN A 104 7.93 -14.32 27.66
CA GLN A 104 7.04 -14.17 26.50
C GLN A 104 5.57 -14.56 26.75
N ARG A 105 5.16 -14.80 28.00
CA ARG A 105 3.77 -15.08 28.35
C ARG A 105 2.92 -13.82 28.25
N ILE A 106 1.71 -13.99 27.74
CA ILE A 106 0.77 -12.89 27.55
C ILE A 106 -0.20 -12.82 28.72
N TYR A 107 -0.49 -11.61 29.18
CA TYR A 107 -1.43 -11.38 30.26
C TYR A 107 -2.18 -10.07 30.10
N LYS A 108 -3.31 -9.95 30.79
CA LYS A 108 -4.05 -8.71 30.96
C LYS A 108 -4.37 -8.47 32.43
N PHE A 109 -4.71 -7.23 32.75
CA PHE A 109 -5.26 -6.91 34.07
C PHE A 109 -6.78 -6.92 34.01
N ASN A 110 -7.41 -7.74 34.85
CA ASN A 110 -8.85 -7.75 35.04
C ASN A 110 -9.14 -7.34 36.49
N ASN A 111 -9.82 -6.20 36.69
CA ASN A 111 -10.08 -5.63 38.02
C ASN A 111 -8.82 -5.55 38.93
N GLY A 112 -7.67 -5.20 38.35
CA GLY A 112 -6.39 -5.09 39.07
C GLY A 112 -5.64 -6.41 39.27
N GLN A 113 -6.24 -7.55 38.96
CA GLN A 113 -5.57 -8.86 39.03
C GLN A 113 -4.94 -9.23 37.69
N LYS A 114 -3.71 -9.77 37.75
CA LYS A 114 -2.99 -10.28 36.58
C LYS A 114 -3.59 -11.62 36.15
N VAL A 115 -4.15 -11.68 34.95
CA VAL A 115 -4.72 -12.89 34.35
C VAL A 115 -3.92 -13.22 33.09
N TYR A 116 -3.31 -14.39 33.06
CA TYR A 116 -2.63 -14.89 31.87
C TYR A 116 -3.64 -15.35 30.81
N LEU A 117 -3.33 -15.10 29.54
CA LEU A 117 -4.16 -15.41 28.37
C LEU A 117 -3.65 -16.64 27.64
#